data_AF-A0A3N5NNH7-F1
#
_entry.id   AF-A0A3N5NNH7-F1
#
_cell.length_a   1.000
_cell.length_b   1.000
_cell.length_c   1.000
_cell.angle_alpha   90.00
_cell.angle_beta   90.00
_cell.angle_gamma   90.00
#
_symmetry.space_group_name_H-M   'P 1'
#
loop_
_entity.id
_entity.type
_entity.pdbx_description
1 polymer ?
#
loop_
_entity_poly.entity_id
_entity_poly.type
_entity_poly.pdbx_seq_one_letter_code
_entity_poly.pdbx_strand_id
1 'polypeptide(L)'
;MGPNAQTALEDAMESRIRRSIVTCMTCALMSIATAARADVCITIDTTRDMFSPSEQIAARLLMERQFQQAGERVLPEGCGSQYSLAHVRLGNTIVVAIDGPGGRREGIAQGTDDLPALYSQMALSIVTGRPMAGFNVIDRTNVTRSQATARRVHTDSLWYARLGYGSLFGSDSYGTPSLGFGYRAELDAFAIDVSFLNFQFSGN
;
A
#
# COMPACT_ATOMS: atom_id res chain seq x y z
N MET A 1 38.21 -56.23 35.24
CA MET A 1 37.51 -55.86 33.99
C MET A 1 36.15 -55.31 34.38
N GLY A 2 35.86 -54.06 33.97
CA GLY A 2 34.55 -53.42 34.14
C GLY A 2 34.62 -52.13 34.97
N PRO A 3 34.90 -50.96 34.37
CA PRO A 3 34.64 -49.69 35.03
C PRO A 3 33.13 -49.43 35.09
N ASN A 4 32.68 -48.98 36.25
CA ASN A 4 31.29 -48.76 36.62
C ASN A 4 30.61 -47.73 35.70
N ALA A 5 29.56 -48.14 35.00
CA ALA A 5 28.79 -47.32 34.07
C ALA A 5 27.96 -46.19 34.74
N GLN A 6 27.89 -46.16 36.07
CA GLN A 6 27.07 -45.19 36.80
C GLN A 6 27.72 -43.80 36.91
N THR A 7 29.04 -43.69 36.99
CA THR A 7 29.73 -42.39 37.16
C THR A 7 29.81 -41.56 35.87
N ALA A 8 29.61 -42.17 34.70
CA ALA A 8 29.66 -41.45 33.42
C ALA A 8 28.36 -40.68 33.10
N LEU A 9 27.25 -41.00 33.77
CA LEU A 9 25.94 -40.42 33.47
C LEU A 9 25.64 -39.14 34.27
N GLU A 10 26.20 -39.01 35.48
CA GLU A 10 26.08 -37.79 36.29
C GLU A 10 26.88 -36.63 35.69
N ASP A 11 28.12 -36.86 35.23
CA ASP A 11 28.96 -35.81 34.64
C ASP A 11 28.40 -35.28 33.29
N ALA A 12 27.66 -36.11 32.55
CA ALA A 12 27.04 -35.70 31.29
C ALA A 12 25.80 -34.81 31.49
N MET A 13 25.14 -34.88 32.65
CA MET A 13 23.89 -34.17 32.92
C MET A 13 24.14 -32.74 33.44
N GLU A 14 25.14 -32.51 34.28
CA GLU A 14 25.50 -31.16 34.76
C GLU A 14 26.04 -30.24 33.65
N SER A 15 26.75 -30.82 32.67
CA SER A 15 27.30 -30.10 31.52
C SER A 15 26.23 -29.53 30.58
N ARG A 16 25.07 -30.20 30.46
CA ARG A 16 23.94 -29.72 29.64
C ARG A 16 23.14 -28.62 30.32
N ILE A 17 23.00 -28.67 31.64
CA ILE A 17 22.22 -27.68 32.41
C ILE A 17 22.95 -26.33 32.46
N ARG A 18 24.29 -26.31 32.61
CA ARG A 18 25.07 -25.07 32.58
C ARG A 18 25.12 -24.39 31.20
N ARG A 19 25.11 -25.15 30.10
CA ARG A 19 25.10 -24.57 28.74
C ARG A 19 23.75 -23.99 28.34
N SER A 20 22.64 -24.47 28.91
CA SER A 20 21.30 -24.00 28.52
C SER A 20 20.87 -22.71 29.24
N ILE A 21 21.41 -22.41 30.42
CA ILE A 21 21.04 -21.21 31.20
C ILE A 21 21.72 -19.94 30.64
N VAL A 22 22.94 -20.07 30.09
CA VAL A 22 23.71 -18.93 29.56
C VAL A 22 23.12 -18.40 28.25
N THR A 23 22.45 -19.23 27.44
CA THR A 23 21.88 -18.82 26.15
C THR A 23 20.52 -18.12 26.29
N CYS A 24 19.75 -18.36 27.37
CA CYS A 24 18.50 -17.65 27.60
C CYS A 24 18.70 -16.23 28.17
N MET A 25 19.77 -16.00 28.95
CA MET A 25 19.99 -14.71 29.60
C MET A 25 20.51 -13.62 28.64
N THR A 26 21.13 -13.98 27.52
CA THR A 26 21.57 -13.03 26.49
C THR A 26 20.45 -12.61 25.52
N CYS A 27 19.39 -13.41 25.34
CA CYS A 27 18.23 -13.02 24.54
C CYS A 27 17.26 -12.06 25.26
N ALA A 28 17.28 -12.00 26.60
CA ALA A 28 16.34 -11.17 27.37
C ALA A 28 16.75 -9.67 27.46
N LEU A 29 17.98 -9.32 27.06
CA LEU A 29 18.49 -7.94 27.08
C LEU A 29 18.42 -7.23 25.71
N MET A 30 18.00 -7.93 24.64
CA MET A 30 17.75 -7.27 23.37
C MET A 30 16.29 -6.81 23.27
N SER A 31 16.16 -5.48 23.32
CA SER A 31 15.15 -4.72 22.56
C SER A 31 13.85 -4.37 23.26
N ILE A 32 13.93 -3.73 24.43
CA ILE A 32 12.97 -2.64 24.71
C ILE A 32 13.49 -1.41 23.94
N ALA A 33 13.32 -1.42 22.62
CA ALA A 33 13.49 -0.20 21.84
C ALA A 33 12.30 0.70 22.18
N THR A 34 12.47 1.55 23.19
CA THR A 34 11.55 2.66 23.40
C THR A 34 11.64 3.52 22.14
N ALA A 35 10.62 3.46 21.29
CA ALA A 35 10.42 4.50 20.29
C ALA A 35 10.38 5.81 21.07
N ALA A 36 11.44 6.62 20.96
CA ALA A 36 11.46 7.93 21.55
C ALA A 36 10.34 8.71 20.87
N ARG A 37 9.19 8.82 21.54
CA ARG A 37 8.10 9.67 21.09
C ARG A 37 8.63 11.09 21.17
N ALA A 38 8.96 11.65 20.02
CA ALA A 38 9.36 13.03 19.96
C ALA A 38 8.09 13.86 19.97
N ASP A 39 8.00 14.82 20.88
CA ASP A 39 6.97 15.84 20.72
C ASP A 39 7.28 16.65 19.45
N VAL A 40 6.28 16.79 18.58
CA VAL A 40 6.38 17.42 17.25
C VAL A 40 5.53 18.68 17.21
N CYS A 41 6.04 19.78 16.65
CA CYS A 41 5.22 20.93 16.25
C CYS A 41 5.34 21.18 14.76
N ILE A 42 4.26 21.71 14.20
CA ILE A 42 4.16 22.02 12.78
C ILE A 42 3.85 23.51 12.66
N THR A 43 4.73 24.23 11.97
CA THR A 43 4.54 25.63 11.64
C THR A 43 4.40 25.79 10.13
N ILE A 44 3.63 26.79 9.70
CA ILE A 44 3.55 27.14 8.27
C ILE A 44 4.65 28.16 7.99
N ASP A 45 5.44 27.93 6.94
CA ASP A 45 6.41 28.91 6.47
C ASP A 45 5.70 29.94 5.58
N THR A 46 5.24 31.02 6.20
CA THR A 46 4.51 32.10 5.53
C THR A 46 5.34 32.85 4.48
N THR A 47 6.65 32.65 4.41
CA THR A 47 7.51 33.29 3.40
C THR A 47 7.51 32.56 2.06
N ARG A 48 7.25 31.25 2.08
CA ARG A 48 7.23 30.38 0.88
C ARG A 48 5.84 29.87 0.54
N ASP A 49 4.92 29.88 1.50
CA ASP A 49 3.59 29.32 1.35
C ASP A 49 2.66 30.25 0.54
N MET A 50 2.03 29.67 -0.48
CA MET A 50 1.10 30.35 -1.40
C MET A 50 -0.37 30.09 -1.08
N PHE A 51 -0.70 29.33 -0.03
CA PHE A 51 -2.08 29.10 0.36
C PHE A 51 -2.68 30.33 1.05
N SER A 52 -3.99 30.47 0.96
CA SER A 52 -4.72 31.47 1.74
C SER A 52 -4.68 31.13 3.24
N PRO A 53 -4.88 32.12 4.15
CA PRO A 53 -4.82 31.86 5.60
C PRO A 53 -5.78 30.76 6.09
N SER A 54 -6.97 30.64 5.49
CA SER A 54 -7.93 29.56 5.82
C SER A 54 -7.43 28.19 5.37
N GLU A 55 -6.85 28.10 4.16
CA GLU A 55 -6.22 26.88 3.65
C GLU A 55 -4.99 26.48 4.47
N GLN A 56 -4.19 27.45 4.94
CA GLN A 56 -3.03 27.21 5.79
C GLN A 56 -3.42 26.57 7.13
N ILE A 57 -4.50 27.05 7.77
CA ILE A 57 -5.02 26.46 9.01
C ILE A 57 -5.48 25.02 8.76
N ALA A 58 -6.19 24.78 7.67
CA ALA A 58 -6.65 23.44 7.30
C ALA A 58 -5.48 22.50 6.99
N ALA A 59 -4.48 22.96 6.24
CA ALA A 59 -3.29 22.18 5.91
C ALA A 59 -2.49 21.81 7.16
N ARG A 60 -2.28 22.78 8.08
CA ARG A 60 -1.63 22.51 9.37
C ARG A 60 -2.40 21.44 10.15
N LEU A 61 -3.71 21.62 10.34
CA LEU A 61 -4.54 20.67 11.09
C LEU A 61 -4.52 19.26 10.48
N LEU A 62 -4.57 19.16 9.15
CA LEU A 62 -4.49 17.88 8.44
C LEU A 62 -3.13 17.21 8.68
N MET A 63 -2.03 17.96 8.55
CA MET A 63 -0.69 17.42 8.76
C MET A 63 -0.48 16.99 10.22
N GLU A 64 -0.94 17.79 11.20
CA GLU A 64 -0.92 17.44 12.62
C GLU A 64 -1.64 16.12 12.88
N ARG A 65 -2.82 15.94 12.27
CA ARG A 65 -3.58 14.69 12.37
C ARG A 65 -2.83 13.51 11.75
N GLN A 66 -2.10 13.70 10.66
CA GLN A 66 -1.29 12.64 10.05
C GLN A 66 -0.13 12.21 10.95
N PHE A 67 0.56 13.15 11.60
CA PHE A 67 1.60 12.80 12.59
C PHE A 67 1.03 12.05 13.80
N GLN A 68 -0.13 12.46 14.30
CA GLN A 68 -0.83 11.74 15.37
C GLN A 68 -1.19 10.31 14.95
N GLN A 69 -1.67 10.12 13.73
CA GLN A 69 -1.99 8.80 13.18
C GLN A 69 -0.74 7.93 12.96
N ALA A 70 0.40 8.55 12.68
CA ALA A 70 1.70 7.88 12.60
C ALA A 70 2.31 7.54 13.98
N GLY A 71 1.65 7.94 15.08
CA GLY A 71 2.05 7.59 16.45
C GLY A 71 2.90 8.65 17.17
N GLU A 72 3.11 9.82 16.56
CA GLU A 72 3.80 10.95 17.19
C GLU A 72 2.84 11.81 18.01
N ARG A 73 3.38 12.48 19.03
CA ARG A 73 2.61 13.42 19.83
C ARG A 73 2.81 14.82 19.29
N VAL A 74 1.71 15.44 18.83
CA VAL A 74 1.75 16.81 18.32
C VAL A 74 1.42 17.78 19.46
N LEU A 75 2.32 18.73 19.69
CA LEU A 75 2.13 19.85 20.60
C LEU A 75 1.99 21.15 19.79
N PRO A 76 1.20 22.12 20.27
CA PRO A 76 1.04 23.40 19.59
C PRO A 76 2.35 24.20 19.54
N GLU A 77 3.13 24.18 20.63
CA GLU A 77 4.40 24.90 20.76
C GLU A 77 5.35 24.15 21.72
N GLY A 78 6.65 24.48 21.70
CA GLY A 78 7.63 23.99 22.69
C GLY A 78 8.09 22.53 22.51
N CYS A 79 7.90 21.96 21.33
CA CYS A 79 8.35 20.61 20.97
C CYS A 79 9.86 20.50 20.75
N GLY A 80 10.40 19.29 20.92
CA GLY A 80 11.79 18.97 20.59
C GLY A 80 12.06 18.86 19.09
N SER A 81 11.04 18.61 18.27
CA SER A 81 11.14 18.54 16.81
C SER A 81 10.17 19.50 16.14
N GLN A 82 10.70 20.59 15.58
CA GLN A 82 9.92 21.56 14.82
C GLN A 82 10.01 21.27 13.32
N TYR A 83 8.87 21.25 12.66
CA TYR A 83 8.77 21.13 11.20
C TYR A 83 8.10 22.37 10.61
N SER A 84 8.65 22.88 9.51
CA SER A 84 8.04 23.96 8.73
C SER A 84 7.45 23.40 7.44
N LEU A 85 6.17 23.68 7.22
CA LEU A 85 5.40 23.23 6.06
C LEU A 85 5.15 24.41 5.12
N ALA A 86 5.34 24.21 3.82
CA ALA A 86 5.09 25.21 2.79
C ALA A 86 4.42 24.57 1.57
N HIS A 87 3.51 25.33 0.95
CA HIS A 87 2.80 24.92 -0.27
C HIS A 87 3.08 25.90 -1.40
N VAL A 88 3.51 25.39 -2.56
CA VAL A 88 3.71 26.18 -3.78
C VAL A 88 2.72 25.69 -4.84
N ARG A 89 1.84 26.58 -5.31
CA ARG A 89 0.81 26.24 -6.30
C ARG A 89 1.29 26.62 -7.70
N LEU A 90 1.37 25.62 -8.60
CA LEU A 90 1.77 25.75 -10.00
C LEU A 90 0.64 25.21 -10.89
N GLY A 91 -0.30 26.08 -11.28
CA GLY A 91 -1.51 25.67 -12.00
C GLY A 91 -2.40 24.79 -11.12
N ASN A 92 -2.67 23.56 -11.57
CA ASN A 92 -3.43 22.56 -10.80
C ASN A 92 -2.54 21.67 -9.91
N THR A 93 -1.23 21.89 -9.94
CA THR A 93 -0.27 21.09 -9.18
C THR A 93 0.13 21.86 -7.92
N ILE A 94 0.15 21.15 -6.78
CA ILE A 94 0.59 21.71 -5.51
C ILE A 94 1.84 20.97 -5.07
N VAL A 95 2.95 21.69 -4.97
CA VAL A 95 4.19 21.16 -4.39
C VAL A 95 4.16 21.44 -2.90
N VAL A 96 4.28 20.39 -2.11
CA VAL A 96 4.33 20.45 -0.65
C VAL A 96 5.76 20.18 -0.22
N ALA A 97 6.35 21.11 0.53
CA ALA A 97 7.66 20.93 1.14
C ALA A 97 7.52 20.96 2.65
N ILE A 98 8.19 20.04 3.33
CA ILE A 98 8.35 20.05 4.78
C ILE A 98 9.83 20.00 5.13
N ASP A 99 10.29 20.97 5.89
CA ASP A 99 11.66 21.04 6.40
C ASP A 99 11.62 20.70 7.91
N GLY A 100 12.60 19.94 8.40
CA GLY A 100 12.68 19.57 9.80
C GLY A 100 14.06 19.01 10.20
N PRO A 101 14.22 18.49 11.43
CA PRO A 101 15.49 17.99 11.93
C PRO A 101 16.03 16.79 11.12
N GLY A 102 15.13 16.00 10.52
CA GLY A 102 15.48 14.87 9.65
C GLY A 102 15.79 15.26 8.20
N GLY A 103 15.90 16.56 7.91
CA GLY A 103 16.08 17.10 6.57
C GLY A 103 14.76 17.52 5.91
N ARG A 104 14.84 17.78 4.61
CA ARG A 104 13.72 18.25 3.79
C ARG A 104 13.05 17.09 3.06
N ARG A 105 11.71 17.08 3.05
CA ARG A 105 10.89 16.18 2.24
C ARG A 105 9.98 17.00 1.33
N GLU A 106 9.83 16.55 0.10
CA GLU A 106 8.98 17.20 -0.89
C GLU A 106 8.02 16.20 -1.52
N GLY A 107 6.83 16.68 -1.86
CA GLY A 107 5.73 15.92 -2.40
C GLY A 107 4.93 16.74 -3.40
N ILE A 108 4.21 16.07 -4.29
CA ILE A 108 3.40 16.72 -5.33
C ILE A 108 1.98 16.15 -5.27
N ALA A 109 0.98 17.04 -5.24
CA ALA A 109 -0.44 16.71 -5.28
C ALA A 109 -1.11 17.31 -6.53
N GLN A 110 -2.05 16.60 -7.15
CA GLN A 110 -2.84 17.10 -8.29
C GLN A 110 -4.10 17.82 -7.78
N GLY A 111 -3.88 18.92 -7.06
CA GLY A 111 -4.94 19.72 -6.46
C GLY A 111 -5.14 19.42 -4.98
N THR A 112 -6.13 20.08 -4.37
CA THR A 112 -6.36 20.04 -2.92
C THR A 112 -6.88 18.71 -2.42
N ASP A 113 -7.58 17.95 -3.28
CA ASP A 113 -8.20 16.67 -2.92
C ASP A 113 -7.17 15.56 -2.65
N ASP A 114 -5.97 15.68 -3.22
CA ASP A 114 -4.86 14.74 -3.06
C ASP A 114 -3.97 15.06 -1.85
N LEU A 115 -4.12 16.24 -1.24
CA LEU A 115 -3.28 16.66 -0.10
C LEU A 115 -3.36 15.72 1.10
N PRO A 116 -4.52 15.20 1.54
CA PRO A 116 -4.58 14.29 2.68
C PRO A 116 -3.77 13.01 2.45
N ALA A 117 -3.83 12.46 1.22
CA ALA A 117 -3.08 11.28 0.81
C ALA A 117 -1.57 11.57 0.77
N LEU A 118 -1.18 12.75 0.31
CA LEU A 118 0.22 13.16 0.28
C LEU A 118 0.78 13.38 1.70
N TYR A 119 0.04 14.07 2.57
CA TYR A 119 0.46 14.32 3.95
C TYR A 119 0.65 13.03 4.75
N SER A 120 -0.20 12.02 4.55
CA SER A 120 -0.05 10.73 5.24
C SER A 120 1.27 10.05 4.87
N GLN A 121 1.63 10.08 3.59
CA GLN A 121 2.91 9.55 3.10
C GLN A 121 4.11 10.34 3.62
N MET A 122 4.00 11.67 3.64
CA MET A 122 5.06 12.54 4.18
C MET A 122 5.28 12.30 5.67
N ALA A 123 4.20 12.27 6.47
CA ALA A 123 4.28 12.00 7.90
C ALA A 123 4.89 10.62 8.18
N LEU A 124 4.43 9.57 7.49
CA LEU A 124 5.00 8.22 7.60
C LEU A 124 6.48 8.17 7.19
N SER A 125 6.87 8.86 6.12
CA SER A 125 8.27 8.94 5.68
C SER A 125 9.17 9.60 6.73
N ILE A 126 8.67 10.64 7.41
CA ILE A 126 9.39 11.33 8.48
C ILE A 126 9.54 10.43 9.71
N VAL A 127 8.43 9.83 10.17
CA VAL A 127 8.42 8.99 11.37
C VAL A 127 9.23 7.71 11.18
N THR A 128 9.13 7.08 10.01
CA THR A 128 9.86 5.82 9.72
C THR A 128 11.29 6.06 9.23
N GLY A 129 11.66 7.30 8.91
CA GLY A 129 12.93 7.66 8.27
C GLY A 129 13.08 7.15 6.83
N ARG A 130 12.11 6.39 6.31
CA ARG A 130 12.16 5.82 4.96
C ARG A 130 11.88 6.92 3.94
N PRO A 131 12.62 6.97 2.81
CA PRO A 131 12.26 7.89 1.73
C PRO A 131 10.83 7.59 1.26
N MET A 132 10.06 8.63 0.95
CA MET A 132 8.82 8.47 0.20
C MET A 132 9.16 7.68 -1.06
N ALA A 133 8.63 6.47 -1.21
CA ALA A 133 8.97 5.61 -2.34
C ALA A 133 8.69 6.41 -3.63
N GLY A 134 9.76 6.66 -4.39
CA GLY A 134 9.88 7.83 -5.26
C GLY A 134 8.68 8.05 -6.17
N PHE A 135 8.13 9.28 -6.14
CA PHE A 135 7.21 10.01 -7.04
C PHE A 135 6.30 9.26 -8.06
N ASN A 136 6.13 7.96 -7.92
CA ASN A 136 5.51 7.06 -8.89
C ASN A 136 5.13 5.70 -8.28
N VAL A 137 5.22 5.54 -6.96
CA VAL A 137 4.58 4.39 -6.29
C VAL A 137 3.15 4.77 -5.98
N ILE A 138 2.29 4.55 -6.99
CA ILE A 138 0.87 4.28 -6.81
C ILE A 138 0.81 3.00 -5.96
N ASP A 139 0.93 3.14 -4.64
CA ASP A 139 0.59 2.06 -3.74
C ASP A 139 -0.94 1.90 -3.77
N ARG A 140 -1.42 0.66 -3.89
CA ARG A 140 -2.86 0.35 -4.04
C ARG A 140 -3.69 0.71 -2.79
N THR A 141 -3.05 1.30 -1.78
CA THR A 141 -3.61 1.76 -0.51
C THR A 141 -3.88 3.27 -0.47
N ASN A 142 -3.37 4.07 -1.43
CA ASN A 142 -3.52 5.53 -1.44
C ASN A 142 -4.18 6.08 -2.71
N VAL A 143 -5.13 5.31 -3.27
CA VAL A 143 -6.10 5.86 -4.22
C VAL A 143 -7.11 6.69 -3.43
N THR A 144 -7.08 8.01 -3.63
CA THR A 144 -8.17 8.91 -3.23
C THR A 144 -9.50 8.32 -3.73
N ARG A 145 -10.60 8.50 -2.99
CA ARG A 145 -11.93 7.95 -3.40
C ARG A 145 -12.33 8.36 -4.82
N SER A 146 -11.80 9.47 -5.33
CA SER A 146 -11.95 9.93 -6.72
C SER A 146 -11.24 9.04 -7.75
N GLN A 147 -10.12 8.40 -7.41
CA GLN A 147 -9.41 7.42 -8.24
C GLN A 147 -9.86 5.96 -7.98
N ALA A 148 -10.50 5.68 -6.83
CA ALA A 148 -11.13 4.39 -6.55
C ALA A 148 -12.45 4.20 -7.31
N THR A 149 -13.10 5.28 -7.73
CA THR A 149 -13.98 5.23 -8.89
C THR A 149 -13.11 5.14 -10.13
N ALA A 150 -12.84 3.91 -10.57
CA ALA A 150 -12.69 3.70 -12.01
C ALA A 150 -13.79 4.54 -12.69
N ARG A 151 -13.45 5.31 -13.71
CA ARG A 151 -14.44 5.65 -14.75
C ARG A 151 -14.88 4.30 -15.30
N ARG A 152 -15.78 3.61 -14.61
CA ARG A 152 -16.40 2.37 -15.05
C ARG A 152 -17.19 2.81 -16.26
N VAL A 153 -16.65 2.43 -17.41
CA VAL A 153 -17.29 2.66 -18.69
C VAL A 153 -18.69 2.04 -18.57
N HIS A 154 -19.67 2.86 -18.90
CA HIS A 154 -21.08 2.58 -18.74
C HIS A 154 -21.43 1.32 -19.55
N THR A 155 -21.51 0.16 -18.88
CA THR A 155 -21.99 -1.12 -19.44
C THR A 155 -21.51 -1.37 -20.89
N ASP A 156 -20.29 -1.86 -21.05
CA ASP A 156 -19.82 -2.24 -22.39
C ASP A 156 -20.53 -3.52 -22.84
N SER A 157 -21.15 -3.44 -24.02
CA SER A 157 -21.78 -4.58 -24.66
C SER A 157 -21.13 -4.88 -25.99
N LEU A 158 -20.83 -6.16 -26.22
CA LEU A 158 -20.09 -6.66 -27.36
C LEU A 158 -20.93 -7.68 -28.11
N TRP A 159 -21.15 -7.44 -29.39
CA TRP A 159 -21.60 -8.47 -30.32
C TRP A 159 -20.39 -9.16 -30.92
N TYR A 160 -20.38 -10.48 -30.92
CA TYR A 160 -19.28 -11.27 -31.46
C TYR A 160 -19.80 -12.38 -32.38
N ALA A 161 -18.96 -12.73 -33.35
CA ALA A 161 -19.14 -13.90 -34.19
C ALA A 161 -17.99 -14.87 -33.88
N ARG A 162 -18.31 -16.14 -33.71
CA ARG A 162 -17.37 -17.21 -33.46
C ARG A 162 -17.29 -18.11 -34.69
N LEU A 163 -16.08 -18.30 -35.18
CA LEU A 163 -15.73 -19.35 -36.14
C LEU A 163 -14.93 -20.42 -35.41
N GLY A 164 -15.29 -21.67 -35.61
CA GLY A 164 -14.64 -22.81 -34.95
C GLY A 164 -14.68 -24.07 -35.78
N TYR A 165 -13.93 -25.07 -35.33
CA TYR A 165 -13.99 -26.42 -35.85
C TYR A 165 -14.18 -27.35 -34.65
N GLY A 166 -15.26 -28.14 -34.65
CA GLY A 166 -15.61 -29.04 -33.56
C GLY A 166 -15.69 -30.47 -34.05
N SER A 167 -15.44 -31.44 -33.17
CA SER A 167 -15.70 -32.86 -33.45
C SER A 167 -16.84 -33.36 -32.59
N LEU A 168 -17.73 -34.13 -33.20
CA LEU A 168 -18.76 -34.90 -32.49
C LEU A 168 -18.30 -36.35 -32.42
N PHE A 169 -18.23 -36.90 -31.22
CA PHE A 169 -17.86 -38.30 -31.00
C PHE A 169 -19.13 -39.12 -30.81
N GLY A 170 -19.52 -39.85 -31.85
CA GLY A 170 -20.60 -40.85 -31.85
C GLY A 170 -20.04 -42.24 -32.16
N SER A 171 -20.58 -42.92 -33.17
CA SER A 171 -19.99 -44.16 -33.71
C SER A 171 -18.73 -43.92 -34.56
N ASP A 172 -18.59 -42.72 -35.12
CA ASP A 172 -17.43 -42.23 -35.86
C ASP A 172 -17.14 -40.77 -35.42
N SER A 173 -15.89 -40.31 -35.58
CA SER A 173 -15.50 -38.92 -35.29
C SER A 173 -15.59 -38.06 -36.55
N TYR A 174 -16.58 -37.17 -36.61
CA TYR A 174 -16.71 -36.20 -37.71
C TYR A 174 -16.29 -34.82 -37.23
N GLY A 175 -15.40 -34.18 -37.98
CA GLY A 175 -15.01 -32.78 -37.78
C GLY A 175 -15.89 -31.85 -38.61
N THR A 176 -16.64 -30.98 -37.95
CA THR A 176 -17.57 -30.04 -38.60
C THR A 176 -17.13 -28.61 -38.31
N PRO A 177 -16.99 -27.75 -39.34
CA PRO A 177 -16.85 -26.33 -39.09
C PRO A 177 -18.12 -25.81 -38.43
N SER A 178 -17.95 -24.88 -37.49
CA SER A 178 -19.03 -24.28 -36.71
C SER A 178 -18.98 -22.76 -36.81
N LEU A 179 -20.13 -22.15 -37.05
CA LEU A 179 -20.35 -20.71 -36.97
C LEU A 179 -21.36 -20.44 -35.85
N GLY A 180 -21.05 -19.50 -34.96
CA GLY A 180 -21.95 -19.06 -33.90
C GLY A 180 -21.94 -17.55 -33.75
N PHE A 181 -23.03 -16.99 -33.24
CA PHE A 181 -23.12 -15.58 -32.88
C PHE A 181 -23.39 -15.47 -31.39
N GLY A 182 -22.94 -14.38 -30.79
CA GLY A 182 -23.20 -14.13 -29.39
C GLY A 182 -23.20 -12.67 -29.04
N TYR A 183 -23.84 -12.41 -27.91
CA TYR A 183 -23.90 -11.12 -27.28
C TYR A 183 -23.36 -11.26 -25.87
N ARG A 184 -22.37 -10.44 -25.53
CA ARG A 184 -21.82 -10.36 -24.19
C ARG A 184 -22.09 -8.97 -23.62
N ALA A 185 -22.72 -8.92 -22.47
CA ALA A 185 -22.80 -7.72 -21.65
C ALA A 185 -21.89 -7.89 -20.43
N GLU A 186 -20.93 -6.99 -20.28
CA GLU A 186 -20.04 -6.98 -19.11
C GLU A 186 -20.61 -6.03 -18.06
N LEU A 187 -21.01 -6.60 -16.91
CA LEU A 187 -21.41 -5.85 -15.74
C LEU A 187 -20.25 -5.79 -14.74
N ASP A 188 -20.37 -4.86 -13.81
CA ASP A 188 -19.40 -4.52 -12.76
C ASP A 188 -18.79 -5.67 -11.95
N ALA A 189 -19.46 -6.81 -11.88
CA ALA A 189 -19.03 -7.98 -11.09
C ALA A 189 -19.20 -9.32 -11.83
N PHE A 190 -19.88 -9.34 -12.98
CA PHE A 190 -20.16 -10.55 -13.74
C PHE A 190 -20.49 -10.19 -15.19
N ALA A 191 -20.22 -11.11 -16.11
CA ALA A 191 -20.62 -10.96 -17.51
C ALA A 191 -21.78 -11.91 -17.82
N ILE A 192 -22.76 -11.42 -18.58
CA ILE A 192 -23.81 -12.24 -19.17
C ILE A 192 -23.43 -12.49 -20.62
N ASP A 193 -23.33 -13.76 -21.01
CA ASP A 193 -23.06 -14.18 -22.37
C ASP A 193 -24.23 -15.01 -22.89
N VAL A 194 -24.82 -14.57 -23.99
CA VAL A 194 -25.89 -15.26 -24.69
C VAL A 194 -25.41 -15.60 -26.08
N SER A 195 -25.14 -16.89 -26.30
CA SER A 195 -24.83 -17.41 -27.63
C SER A 195 -26.11 -17.93 -28.30
N PHE A 196 -26.31 -17.59 -29.57
CA PHE A 196 -27.45 -18.03 -30.37
C PHE A 196 -26.99 -18.36 -31.79
N LEU A 197 -27.81 -19.12 -32.53
CA LEU A 197 -27.52 -19.53 -33.90
C LEU A 197 -26.16 -20.23 -34.06
N ASN A 198 -25.96 -21.31 -33.28
CA ASN A 198 -24.81 -22.19 -33.43
C ASN A 198 -25.07 -23.17 -34.56
N PHE A 199 -24.54 -22.89 -35.75
CA PHE A 199 -24.63 -23.75 -36.91
C PHE A 199 -23.39 -24.65 -36.98
N GLN A 200 -23.62 -25.95 -37.17
CA GLN A 200 -22.59 -26.91 -37.52
C GLN A 200 -22.85 -27.36 -38.94
N PHE A 201 -21.85 -27.25 -39.80
CA PHE A 201 -21.96 -27.72 -41.17
C PHE A 201 -21.50 -29.17 -41.22
N SER A 202 -22.41 -30.09 -41.57
CA SER A 202 -22.02 -31.47 -41.85
C SER A 202 -21.17 -31.47 -43.13
N GLY A 203 -19.93 -31.92 -43.03
CA GLY A 203 -19.14 -32.26 -44.23
C GLY A 203 -19.71 -33.55 -44.82
N ASN A 204 -20.09 -33.52 -46.11
CA ASN A 204 -20.32 -34.74 -46.89
C ASN A 204 -19.00 -35.41 -47.23
#